data_AF-A0A2V7M9L8-F1
#
_entry.id   AF-A0A2V7M9L8-F1
#
_cell.length_a   1.000
_cell.length_b   1.000
_cell.length_c   1.000
_cell.angle_alpha   90.00
_cell.angle_beta   90.00
_cell.angle_gamma   90.00
#
_symmetry.space_group_name_H-M   'P 1'
#
loop_
_entity.id
_entity.type
_entity.pdbx_description
1 polymer ?
#
loop_
_entity_poly.entity_id
_entity_poly.type
_entity_poly.pdbx_seq_one_letter_code
_entity_poly.pdbx_strand_id
1 'polypeptide(L)'
;MLRSLRSSAKYIAIVFVTIPFVLWLATAQVSSILGPSGNVVLRVNGKEFQVNEYQQRVQIASEQYRQQNGTAPLTREEDQQIQNQVINQMIQDALLQQEYDRLGIRVSAEEIIDMAHNSPPPEVMRDPQFQTDSQFDLRKWQQFLSTTSDRNLLAQIEGIYREQIPRIKLAQYLTSDVYISDAKLWRIYKDQHDSVRIASLAVWPATIPDTSTINDAELSAYIKKHPDDFKRPGVAYVRFLTVPRTPSPADSAAARARVARVRSELARGAKFEDVARRESSDSTSGQRGGDLGWIKHAGAAGGRAQ
;
A
#
# COMPACT_ATOMS: atom_id res chain seq x y z
N MET A 1 -15.28 20.45 -62.37
CA MET A 1 -14.76 21.21 -61.20
C MET A 1 -15.77 21.39 -60.05
N LEU A 2 -17.10 21.39 -60.28
CA LEU A 2 -18.09 21.56 -59.18
C LEU A 2 -18.44 20.30 -58.36
N ARG A 3 -17.96 19.10 -58.75
CA ARG A 3 -18.13 17.85 -57.97
C ARG A 3 -17.02 17.60 -56.94
N SER A 4 -15.79 18.06 -57.19
CA SER A 4 -14.67 17.93 -56.24
C SER A 4 -14.76 18.91 -55.06
N LEU A 5 -15.52 20.02 -55.21
CA LEU A 5 -15.83 20.93 -54.11
C LEU A 5 -16.84 20.34 -53.12
N ARG A 6 -17.72 19.41 -53.53
CA ARG A 6 -18.74 18.81 -52.66
C ARG A 6 -18.21 17.69 -51.77
N SER A 7 -17.20 16.92 -52.20
CA SER A 7 -16.59 15.88 -51.36
C SER A 7 -15.63 16.45 -50.31
N SER A 8 -14.96 17.55 -50.65
CA SER A 8 -14.01 18.24 -49.76
C SER A 8 -14.70 19.25 -48.83
N ALA A 9 -15.94 19.66 -49.12
CA ALA A 9 -16.69 20.60 -48.27
C ALA A 9 -16.86 20.13 -46.83
N LYS A 10 -16.96 18.82 -46.57
CA LYS A 10 -17.04 18.28 -45.19
C LYS A 10 -15.74 18.51 -44.42
N TYR A 11 -14.59 18.30 -45.05
CA TYR A 11 -13.28 18.49 -44.42
C TYR A 11 -12.90 19.97 -44.34
N ILE A 12 -13.25 20.77 -45.35
CA ILE A 12 -13.03 22.22 -45.34
C ILE A 12 -13.92 22.89 -44.29
N ALA A 13 -15.19 22.48 -44.14
CA ALA A 13 -16.05 22.99 -43.08
C ALA A 13 -15.58 22.58 -41.68
N ILE A 14 -15.09 21.34 -41.50
CA ILE A 14 -14.51 20.92 -40.21
C ILE A 14 -13.28 21.76 -39.92
N VAL A 15 -12.31 21.89 -40.84
CA VAL A 15 -11.07 22.65 -40.60
C VAL A 15 -11.34 24.14 -40.38
N PHE A 16 -12.24 24.77 -41.15
CA PHE A 16 -12.59 26.19 -40.99
C PHE A 16 -13.57 26.49 -39.85
N VAL A 17 -14.21 25.50 -39.24
CA VAL A 17 -15.05 25.71 -38.05
C VAL A 17 -14.30 25.28 -36.80
N THR A 18 -13.62 24.13 -36.79
CA THR A 18 -12.94 23.61 -35.60
C THR A 18 -11.65 24.34 -35.29
N ILE A 19 -10.85 24.75 -36.28
CA ILE A 19 -9.62 25.49 -35.99
C ILE A 19 -9.94 26.86 -35.39
N PRO A 20 -10.82 27.71 -35.95
CA PRO A 20 -11.20 28.94 -35.29
C PRO A 20 -12.13 28.75 -34.08
N PHE A 21 -12.88 27.65 -33.94
CA PHE A 21 -13.62 27.36 -32.70
C PHE A 21 -12.71 26.90 -31.57
N VAL A 22 -11.61 26.18 -31.86
CA VAL A 22 -10.56 25.83 -30.90
C VAL A 22 -9.64 27.01 -30.64
N LEU A 23 -9.36 27.87 -31.64
CA LEU A 23 -8.68 29.16 -31.43
C LEU A 23 -9.56 30.14 -30.64
N TRP A 24 -10.87 30.15 -30.88
CA TRP A 24 -11.85 30.92 -30.12
C TRP A 24 -12.06 30.31 -28.74
N LEU A 25 -12.08 28.99 -28.52
CA LEU A 25 -12.07 28.40 -27.17
C LEU A 25 -10.75 28.67 -26.43
N ALA A 26 -9.62 28.65 -27.14
CA ALA A 26 -8.30 28.97 -26.57
C ALA A 26 -8.11 30.47 -26.28
N THR A 27 -8.89 31.36 -26.90
CA THR A 27 -8.87 32.82 -26.64
C THR A 27 -10.09 33.32 -25.86
N ALA A 28 -11.22 32.61 -25.85
CA ALA A 28 -12.48 32.97 -25.20
C ALA A 28 -12.69 32.30 -23.84
N GLN A 29 -11.94 31.25 -23.49
CA GLN A 29 -11.77 30.84 -22.08
C GLN A 29 -10.53 31.44 -21.40
N VAL A 30 -9.72 32.20 -22.13
CA VAL A 30 -8.61 32.99 -21.58
C VAL A 30 -8.97 34.48 -21.46
N SER A 31 -10.11 34.93 -22.00
CA SER A 31 -10.53 36.35 -21.96
C SER A 31 -11.60 36.71 -20.91
N SER A 32 -12.02 35.78 -20.04
CA SER A 32 -12.70 36.15 -18.78
C SER A 32 -11.73 36.60 -17.67
N ILE A 33 -10.43 36.68 -17.98
CA ILE A 33 -9.32 37.15 -17.12
C ILE A 33 -9.15 38.69 -17.17
N LEU A 34 -9.86 39.40 -18.05
CA LEU A 34 -9.71 40.86 -18.20
C LEU A 34 -11.02 41.61 -17.87
N GLY A 35 -11.31 41.66 -16.57
CA GLY A 35 -12.18 42.62 -15.89
C GLY A 35 -11.45 43.16 -14.65
N PRO A 36 -11.79 44.34 -14.11
CA PRO A 36 -10.87 45.27 -13.45
C PRO A 36 -10.41 44.82 -12.05
N SER A 37 -9.39 43.97 -12.00
CA SER A 37 -8.56 43.71 -10.81
C SER A 37 -7.15 43.34 -11.30
N GLY A 38 -6.51 44.29 -11.97
CA GLY A 38 -5.33 44.11 -12.82
C GLY A 38 -4.01 43.80 -12.11
N ASN A 39 -3.99 42.89 -11.15
CA ASN A 39 -2.73 42.50 -10.51
C ASN A 39 -2.71 41.08 -9.91
N VAL A 40 -3.53 40.13 -10.39
CA VAL A 40 -3.59 38.75 -9.85
C VAL A 40 -2.88 37.75 -10.78
N VAL A 41 -1.96 36.95 -10.23
CA VAL A 41 -1.13 35.98 -10.98
C VAL A 41 -1.60 34.53 -10.82
N LEU A 42 -2.23 34.19 -9.70
CA LEU A 42 -2.64 32.82 -9.37
C LEU A 42 -3.87 32.87 -8.46
N ARG A 43 -4.83 31.95 -8.68
CA ARG A 43 -5.98 31.75 -7.78
C ARG A 43 -6.07 30.28 -7.37
N VAL A 44 -6.15 30.01 -6.07
CA VAL A 44 -6.22 28.66 -5.49
C VAL A 44 -7.42 28.57 -4.55
N ASN A 45 -8.46 27.83 -4.94
CA ASN A 45 -9.72 27.67 -4.18
C ASN A 45 -10.27 28.99 -3.61
N GLY A 46 -10.27 30.06 -4.42
CA GLY A 46 -10.77 31.38 -4.02
C GLY A 46 -9.75 32.32 -3.36
N LYS A 47 -8.56 31.84 -2.97
CA LYS A 47 -7.44 32.71 -2.55
C LYS A 47 -6.72 33.25 -3.78
N GLU A 48 -6.64 34.57 -3.90
CA GLU A 48 -5.95 35.26 -4.99
C GLU A 48 -4.57 35.72 -4.56
N PHE A 49 -3.57 35.45 -5.40
CA PHE A 49 -2.20 35.90 -5.23
C PHE A 49 -1.91 37.02 -6.20
N GLN A 50 -1.34 38.11 -5.69
CA GLN A 50 -1.03 39.28 -6.51
C GLN A 50 0.30 39.10 -7.25
N VAL A 51 0.46 39.74 -8.40
CA VAL A 51 1.68 39.75 -9.23
C VAL A 51 2.87 40.27 -8.42
N ASN A 52 2.67 41.28 -7.57
CA ASN A 52 3.74 41.82 -6.72
C ASN A 52 4.30 40.76 -5.77
N GLU A 53 3.42 39.94 -5.17
CA GLU A 53 3.85 38.86 -4.26
C GLU A 53 4.62 37.78 -5.04
N TYR A 54 4.11 37.40 -6.22
CA TYR A 54 4.81 36.45 -7.08
C TYR A 54 6.18 36.97 -7.51
N GLN A 55 6.28 38.23 -7.94
CA GLN A 55 7.55 38.83 -8.34
C GLN A 55 8.55 38.85 -7.19
N GLN A 56 8.12 39.19 -5.97
CA GLN A 56 8.97 39.16 -4.79
C GLN A 56 9.49 37.74 -4.50
N ARG A 57 8.62 36.72 -4.58
CA ARG A 57 9.02 35.32 -4.37
C ARG A 57 9.96 34.81 -5.47
N VAL A 58 9.74 35.18 -6.73
CA VAL A 58 10.65 34.87 -7.85
C VAL A 58 12.01 35.52 -7.66
N GLN A 59 12.06 36.78 -7.22
CA GLN A 59 13.32 37.45 -6.92
C GLN A 59 14.12 36.70 -5.85
N ILE A 60 13.49 36.37 -4.72
CA ILE A 60 14.11 35.60 -3.63
C ILE A 60 14.60 34.23 -4.12
N ALA A 61 13.78 33.50 -4.86
CA ALA A 61 14.15 32.18 -5.38
C ALA A 61 15.31 32.28 -6.39
N SER A 62 15.34 33.33 -7.21
CA SER A 62 16.43 33.56 -8.16
C SER A 62 17.75 33.92 -7.47
N GLU A 63 17.71 34.67 -6.36
CA GLU A 63 18.88 35.00 -5.56
C GLU A 63 19.43 33.76 -4.86
N GLN A 64 18.56 32.93 -4.28
CA GLN A 64 18.93 31.66 -3.67
C GLN A 64 19.56 30.70 -4.70
N TYR A 65 19.01 30.63 -5.92
CA TYR A 65 19.58 29.82 -6.99
C TYR A 65 21.00 30.27 -7.35
N ARG A 66 21.25 31.59 -7.43
CA ARG A 66 22.58 32.14 -7.72
C ARG A 66 23.59 31.92 -6.59
N GLN A 67 23.15 31.92 -5.33
CA GLN A 67 24.04 31.60 -4.21
C GLN A 67 24.55 30.16 -4.28
N GLN A 68 23.77 29.24 -4.85
CA GLN A 68 24.11 27.83 -4.97
C GLN A 68 24.84 27.48 -6.27
N ASN A 69 24.45 28.09 -7.40
CA ASN A 69 24.93 27.74 -8.75
C ASN A 69 25.91 28.79 -9.34
N GLY A 70 26.23 29.85 -8.59
CA GLY A 70 27.13 30.91 -9.01
C GLY A 70 26.42 32.14 -9.61
N THR A 71 27.20 33.17 -9.93
CA THR A 71 26.69 34.49 -10.33
C THR A 71 26.45 34.65 -11.84
N ALA A 72 26.47 33.55 -12.61
CA ALA A 72 26.21 33.60 -14.04
C ALA A 72 24.78 34.09 -14.33
N PRO A 73 24.52 34.76 -15.48
CA PRO A 73 23.17 35.09 -15.90
C PRO A 73 22.31 33.82 -16.07
N LEU A 74 21.09 33.84 -15.55
CA LEU A 74 20.14 32.75 -15.69
C LEU A 74 19.77 32.54 -17.16
N THR A 75 19.82 31.28 -17.60
CA THR A 75 19.25 30.88 -18.90
C THR A 75 17.72 30.96 -18.85
N ARG A 76 17.09 30.97 -20.03
CA ARG A 76 15.61 30.99 -20.12
C ARG A 76 14.97 29.74 -19.50
N GLU A 77 15.62 28.60 -19.60
CA GLU A 77 15.14 27.35 -19.02
C GLU A 77 15.20 27.39 -17.49
N GLU A 78 16.30 27.87 -16.91
CA GLU A 78 16.45 28.04 -15.46
C GLU A 78 15.45 29.05 -14.90
N ASP A 79 15.24 30.18 -15.59
CA ASP A 79 14.24 31.17 -15.18
C ASP A 79 12.83 30.57 -15.16
N GLN A 80 12.44 29.80 -16.18
CA GLN A 80 11.17 29.08 -16.19
C GLN A 80 11.05 28.05 -15.07
N GLN A 81 12.14 27.34 -14.75
CA GLN A 81 12.15 26.38 -13.64
C GLN A 81 11.93 27.08 -12.30
N ILE A 82 12.61 28.20 -12.05
CA ILE A 82 12.45 29.00 -10.84
C ILE A 82 11.00 29.51 -10.73
N GLN A 83 10.45 30.04 -11.82
CA GLN A 83 9.06 30.49 -11.86
C GLN A 83 8.07 29.36 -11.54
N ASN A 84 8.25 28.18 -12.16
CA ASN A 84 7.42 27.00 -11.90
C ASN A 84 7.54 26.52 -10.44
N GLN A 85 8.75 26.53 -9.88
CA GLN A 85 8.98 26.18 -8.48
C GLN A 85 8.23 27.13 -7.55
N VAL A 86 8.30 28.44 -7.80
CA VAL A 86 7.60 29.45 -7.01
C VAL A 86 6.08 29.28 -7.10
N ILE A 87 5.53 29.08 -8.30
CA ILE A 87 4.09 28.82 -8.48
C ILE A 87 3.66 27.58 -7.69
N ASN A 88 4.41 26.47 -7.83
CA ASN A 88 4.09 25.24 -7.12
C ASN A 88 4.15 25.43 -5.59
N GLN A 89 5.13 26.17 -5.09
CA GLN A 89 5.22 26.49 -3.67
C GLN A 89 4.04 27.34 -3.20
N MET A 90 3.64 28.37 -3.97
CA MET A 90 2.46 29.19 -3.65
C MET A 90 1.17 28.38 -3.62
N ILE A 91 1.00 27.43 -4.54
CA ILE A 91 -0.14 26.51 -4.54
C ILE A 91 -0.12 25.64 -3.28
N GLN A 92 1.01 25.03 -2.96
CA GLN A 92 1.15 24.19 -1.76
C GLN A 92 0.87 24.97 -0.48
N ASP A 93 1.43 26.18 -0.35
CA ASP A 93 1.21 27.06 0.79
C ASP A 93 -0.28 27.43 0.94
N ALA A 94 -0.98 27.72 -0.17
CA ALA A 94 -2.42 27.97 -0.15
C ALA A 94 -3.22 26.76 0.33
N LEU A 95 -2.93 25.57 -0.19
CA LEU A 95 -3.64 24.35 0.15
C LEU A 95 -3.38 23.95 1.61
N LEU A 96 -2.14 24.05 2.08
CA LEU A 96 -1.78 23.79 3.48
C LEU A 96 -2.48 24.78 4.41
N GLN A 97 -2.48 26.08 4.07
CA GLN A 97 -3.16 27.07 4.89
C GLN A 97 -4.67 26.80 4.99
N GLN A 98 -5.31 26.45 3.88
CA GLN A 98 -6.72 26.05 3.87
C GLN A 98 -6.98 24.84 4.74
N GLU A 99 -6.08 23.86 4.71
CA GLU A 99 -6.18 22.66 5.53
C GLU A 99 -5.98 22.97 7.01
N TYR A 100 -5.04 23.84 7.37
CA TYR A 100 -4.87 24.31 8.75
C TYR A 100 -6.13 25.01 9.25
N ASP A 101 -6.71 25.90 8.45
CA ASP A 101 -7.94 26.62 8.80
C ASP A 101 -9.12 25.64 8.95
N ARG A 102 -9.24 24.66 8.05
CA ARG A 102 -10.28 23.60 8.08
C ARG A 102 -10.19 22.72 9.31
N LEU A 103 -8.97 22.36 9.72
CA LEU A 103 -8.70 21.52 10.89
C LEU A 103 -8.60 22.32 12.20
N GLY A 104 -8.69 23.66 12.15
CA GLY A 104 -8.54 24.52 13.31
C GLY A 104 -7.12 24.55 13.89
N ILE A 105 -6.11 24.23 13.10
CA ILE A 105 -4.70 24.27 13.50
C ILE A 105 -4.26 25.72 13.59
N ARG A 106 -4.00 26.19 14.81
CA ARG A 106 -3.51 27.55 15.10
C ARG A 106 -2.18 27.48 15.84
N VAL A 107 -1.41 28.56 15.79
CA VAL A 107 -0.12 28.71 16.50
C VAL A 107 -0.27 29.80 17.55
N SER A 108 -0.04 29.46 18.81
CA SER A 108 0.01 30.42 19.92
C SER A 108 1.41 31.02 20.06
N ALA A 109 1.51 32.16 20.76
CA ALA A 109 2.80 32.79 21.03
C ALA A 109 3.65 31.91 21.96
N GLU A 110 3.01 31.26 22.92
CA GLU A 110 3.64 30.33 23.86
C GLU A 110 4.28 29.16 23.12
N GLU A 111 3.61 28.58 22.12
CA GLU A 111 4.19 27.50 21.32
C GLU A 111 5.41 27.93 20.50
N ILE A 112 5.40 29.18 20.00
CA ILE A 112 6.57 29.75 19.32
C ILE A 112 7.72 29.92 20.30
N ILE A 113 7.44 30.46 21.50
CA ILE A 113 8.44 30.66 22.55
C ILE A 113 9.02 29.31 22.97
N ASP A 114 8.17 28.32 23.27
CA ASP A 114 8.57 26.99 23.68
C ASP A 114 9.40 26.30 22.60
N MET A 115 8.99 26.41 21.32
CA MET A 115 9.77 25.86 20.21
C MET A 115 11.11 26.57 20.05
N ALA A 116 11.14 27.90 20.18
CA ALA A 116 12.38 28.67 20.10
C ALA A 116 13.38 28.28 21.19
N HIS A 117 12.92 28.04 22.41
CA HIS A 117 13.79 27.67 23.52
C HIS A 117 14.30 26.22 23.47
N ASN A 118 13.56 25.32 22.82
CA ASN A 118 13.85 23.89 22.85
C ASN A 118 14.36 23.32 21.51
N SER A 119 14.12 24.00 20.40
CA SER A 119 14.47 23.54 19.05
C SER A 119 15.21 24.61 18.26
N PRO A 120 16.46 24.96 18.62
CA PRO A 120 17.21 26.05 18.00
C PRO A 120 17.36 25.89 16.48
N PRO A 121 17.35 26.99 15.69
CA PRO A 121 17.54 26.91 14.24
C PRO A 121 18.92 26.31 13.88
N PRO A 122 19.05 25.58 12.75
CA PRO A 122 20.31 24.97 12.33
C PRO A 122 21.48 25.96 12.19
N GLU A 123 21.18 27.20 11.80
CA GLU A 123 22.16 28.28 11.68
C GLU A 123 22.76 28.64 13.03
N VAL A 124 21.91 28.70 14.06
CA VAL A 124 22.29 28.96 15.45
C VAL A 124 23.10 27.81 16.02
N MET A 125 22.75 26.57 15.69
CA MET A 125 23.50 25.38 16.15
C MET A 125 24.96 25.37 15.69
N ARG A 126 25.25 26.00 14.55
CA ARG A 126 26.59 26.07 13.95
C ARG A 126 27.39 27.29 14.41
N ASP A 127 26.76 28.22 15.11
CA ASP A 127 27.41 29.43 15.56
C ASP A 127 28.37 29.15 16.74
N PRO A 128 29.66 29.51 16.64
CA PRO A 128 30.63 29.33 17.71
C PRO A 128 30.21 29.97 19.05
N GLN A 129 29.41 31.04 19.02
CA GLN A 129 28.98 31.73 20.24
C GLN A 129 28.08 30.87 21.13
N PHE A 130 27.35 29.92 20.53
CA PHE A 130 26.46 28.99 21.22
C PHE A 130 27.08 27.61 21.40
N GLN A 131 28.40 27.48 21.27
CA GLN A 131 29.11 26.23 21.46
C GLN A 131 29.95 26.23 22.75
N THR A 132 30.08 25.05 23.36
CA THR A 132 30.99 24.74 24.46
C THR A 132 31.69 23.45 24.11
N ASP A 133 33.03 23.43 24.09
CA ASP A 133 33.83 22.29 23.64
C ASP A 133 33.43 21.75 22.25
N SER A 134 33.16 22.67 21.32
CA SER A 134 32.71 22.38 19.94
C SER A 134 31.37 21.62 19.86
N GLN A 135 30.60 21.58 20.94
CA GLN A 135 29.24 21.05 20.98
C GLN A 135 28.26 22.18 21.26
N PHE A 136 27.06 22.09 20.69
CA PHE A 136 26.03 23.10 20.91
C PHE A 136 25.59 23.11 22.39
N ASP A 137 25.57 24.31 22.97
CA ASP A 137 25.18 24.57 24.36
C ASP A 137 23.82 25.27 24.41
N LEU A 138 22.78 24.48 24.67
CA LEU A 138 21.40 24.96 24.74
C LEU A 138 21.19 26.05 25.80
N ARG A 139 21.98 26.04 26.89
CA ARG A 139 21.82 27.02 27.97
C ARG A 139 22.25 28.41 27.51
N LYS A 140 23.33 28.50 26.73
CA LYS A 140 23.77 29.76 26.12
C LYS A 140 22.71 30.33 25.20
N TRP A 141 22.07 29.46 24.41
CA TRP A 141 20.97 29.86 23.53
C TRP A 141 19.75 30.36 24.30
N GLN A 142 19.30 29.63 25.31
CA GLN A 142 18.15 30.05 26.14
C GLN A 142 18.45 31.36 26.87
N GLN A 143 19.67 31.50 27.40
CA GLN A 143 20.11 32.76 28.02
C GLN A 143 20.11 33.90 27.01
N PHE A 144 20.58 33.67 25.78
CA PHE A 144 20.55 34.66 24.71
C PHE A 144 19.12 35.09 24.37
N LEU A 145 18.20 34.15 24.16
CA LEU A 145 16.80 34.46 23.89
C LEU A 145 16.14 35.28 25.01
N SER A 146 16.49 35.00 26.27
CA SER A 146 15.97 35.73 27.43
C SER A 146 16.57 37.13 27.62
N THR A 147 17.76 37.40 27.05
CA THR A 147 18.52 38.64 27.28
C THR A 147 18.64 39.54 26.06
N THR A 148 18.41 39.00 24.86
CA THR A 148 18.54 39.75 23.61
C THR A 148 17.46 40.82 23.48
N SER A 149 17.85 42.00 23.01
CA SER A 149 16.96 43.11 22.68
C SER A 149 16.84 43.35 21.17
N ASP A 150 17.48 42.50 20.35
CA ASP A 150 17.44 42.62 18.90
C ASP A 150 16.06 42.16 18.36
N ARG A 151 15.21 43.15 18.07
CA ARG A 151 13.86 42.91 17.53
C ARG A 151 13.87 42.25 16.15
N ASN A 152 14.86 42.55 15.31
CA ASN A 152 14.90 42.01 13.95
C ASN A 152 15.27 40.52 13.96
N LEU A 153 16.18 40.14 14.83
CA LEU A 153 16.53 38.73 15.01
C LEU A 153 15.35 37.94 15.61
N LEU A 154 14.70 38.49 16.65
CA LEU A 154 13.53 37.85 17.26
C LEU A 154 12.39 37.66 16.26
N ALA A 155 12.11 38.66 15.41
CA ALA A 155 11.09 38.56 14.37
C ALA A 155 11.42 37.49 13.31
N GLN A 156 12.70 37.32 12.94
CA GLN A 156 13.13 36.25 12.03
C GLN A 156 12.90 34.87 12.65
N ILE A 157 13.31 34.70 13.92
CA ILE A 157 13.12 33.45 14.66
C ILE A 157 11.63 33.13 14.80
N GLU A 158 10.81 34.11 15.18
CA GLU A 158 9.36 33.96 15.24
C GLU A 158 8.77 33.52 13.90
N GLY A 159 9.20 34.15 12.80
CA GLY A 159 8.76 33.80 11.45
C GLY A 159 9.02 32.33 11.08
N ILE A 160 10.21 31.83 11.41
CA ILE A 160 10.60 30.42 11.17
C ILE A 160 9.62 29.47 11.88
N TYR A 161 9.37 29.67 13.17
CA TYR A 161 8.49 28.75 13.91
C TYR A 161 7.02 28.93 13.57
N ARG A 162 6.59 30.15 13.23
CA ARG A 162 5.23 30.41 12.74
C ARG A 162 4.92 29.63 11.47
N GLU A 163 5.92 29.37 10.63
CA GLU A 163 5.78 28.51 9.45
C GLU A 163 5.86 27.01 9.78
N GLN A 164 6.75 26.61 10.69
CA GLN A 164 7.02 25.19 10.98
C GLN A 164 5.98 24.52 11.89
N ILE A 165 5.52 25.21 12.94
CA ILE A 165 4.62 24.63 13.96
C ILE A 165 3.33 24.06 13.32
N PRO A 166 2.64 24.74 12.39
CA PRO A 166 1.44 24.18 11.73
C PRO A 166 1.72 22.85 11.01
N ARG A 167 2.86 22.74 10.33
CA ARG A 167 3.26 21.51 9.61
C ARG A 167 3.46 20.35 10.57
N ILE A 168 4.12 20.60 11.70
CA ILE A 168 4.34 19.61 12.75
C ILE A 168 2.99 19.15 13.33
N LYS A 169 2.11 20.10 13.67
CA LYS A 169 0.78 19.78 14.19
C LYS A 169 -0.06 18.99 13.19
N LEU A 170 -0.01 19.33 11.90
CA LEU A 170 -0.70 18.57 10.86
C LEU A 170 -0.17 17.14 10.77
N ALA A 171 1.15 16.96 10.78
CA ALA A 171 1.75 15.62 10.76
C ALA A 171 1.35 14.80 12.01
N GLN A 172 1.35 15.42 13.19
CA GLN A 172 0.85 14.80 14.42
C GLN A 172 -0.63 14.45 14.33
N TYR A 173 -1.46 15.35 13.80
CA TYR A 173 -2.89 15.10 13.57
C TYR A 173 -3.11 13.89 12.66
N LEU A 174 -2.44 13.86 11.50
CA LEU A 174 -2.53 12.76 10.53
C LEU A 174 -2.02 11.42 11.08
N THR A 175 -1.01 11.45 11.95
CA THR A 175 -0.45 10.23 12.57
C THR A 175 -1.17 9.80 13.83
N SER A 176 -1.87 10.72 14.51
CA SER A 176 -2.66 10.41 15.71
C SER A 176 -3.86 9.51 15.41
N ASP A 177 -4.37 9.54 14.18
CA ASP A 177 -5.44 8.65 13.70
C ASP A 177 -4.94 7.22 13.40
N VAL A 178 -3.62 6.99 13.40
CA VAL A 178 -3.02 5.65 13.28
C VAL A 178 -2.90 5.02 14.66
N TYR A 179 -4.03 4.77 15.32
CA TYR A 179 -4.09 3.96 16.53
C TYR A 179 -4.04 2.47 16.17
N ILE A 180 -2.88 1.84 16.30
CA ILE A 180 -2.78 0.37 16.27
C ILE A 180 -3.11 -0.12 17.68
N SER A 181 -4.32 -0.65 17.86
CA SER A 181 -4.72 -1.21 19.16
C SER A 181 -3.80 -2.36 19.58
N ASP A 182 -3.62 -2.54 20.89
CA ASP A 182 -2.86 -3.65 21.46
C ASP A 182 -3.33 -5.01 20.92
N ALA A 183 -4.64 -5.16 20.68
CA ALA A 183 -5.21 -6.37 20.08
C ALA A 183 -4.74 -6.61 18.64
N LYS A 184 -4.57 -5.56 17.83
CA LYS A 184 -4.06 -5.66 16.46
C LYS A 184 -2.55 -5.92 16.46
N LEU A 185 -1.80 -5.27 17.35
CA LEU A 185 -0.37 -5.51 17.52
C LEU A 185 -0.09 -6.95 17.99
N TRP A 186 -0.86 -7.45 18.96
CA TRP A 186 -0.80 -8.82 19.43
C TRP A 186 -1.12 -9.84 18.32
N ARG A 187 -2.11 -9.54 17.47
CA ARG A 187 -2.44 -10.40 16.32
C ARG A 187 -1.32 -10.43 15.29
N ILE A 188 -0.73 -9.28 14.96
CA ILE A 188 0.44 -9.21 14.05
C ILE A 188 1.62 -9.99 14.63
N TYR A 189 1.90 -9.83 15.92
CA TYR A 189 2.96 -10.58 16.60
C TYR A 189 2.69 -12.09 16.55
N LYS A 190 1.47 -12.52 16.89
CA LYS A 190 1.06 -13.92 16.83
C LYS A 190 1.19 -14.48 15.41
N ASP A 191 0.70 -13.78 14.40
CA ASP A 191 0.76 -14.23 12.99
C ASP A 191 2.21 -14.33 12.48
N GLN A 192 3.13 -13.50 12.97
CA GLN A 192 4.55 -13.53 12.61
C GLN A 192 5.36 -14.61 13.34
N HIS A 193 4.91 -15.03 14.54
CA HIS A 193 5.63 -15.96 15.40
C HIS A 193 4.97 -17.32 15.56
N ASP A 194 3.74 -17.50 15.06
CA ASP A 194 3.06 -18.79 15.05
C ASP A 194 3.74 -19.75 14.07
N SER A 195 4.26 -20.84 14.63
CA SER A 195 4.87 -21.94 13.88
C SER A 195 4.01 -23.18 14.05
N VAL A 196 3.54 -23.77 12.95
CA VAL A 196 2.76 -25.02 13.00
C VAL A 196 3.51 -26.13 12.28
N ARG A 197 3.65 -27.28 12.94
CA ARG A 197 4.19 -28.51 12.34
C ARG A 197 3.02 -29.40 11.93
N ILE A 198 2.82 -29.55 10.63
CA ILE A 198 1.74 -30.37 10.07
C ILE A 198 2.34 -31.65 9.51
N ALA A 199 1.87 -32.81 9.98
CA ALA A 199 2.11 -34.09 9.32
C ALA A 199 0.88 -34.36 8.44
N SER A 200 1.08 -34.43 7.12
CA SER A 200 0.00 -34.71 6.18
C SER A 200 0.38 -35.84 5.23
N LEU A 201 -0.62 -36.62 4.83
CA LEU A 201 -0.54 -37.58 3.74
C LEU A 201 -1.35 -37.01 2.58
N ALA A 202 -0.69 -36.42 1.59
CA ALA A 202 -1.36 -35.91 0.40
C ALA A 202 -1.71 -37.09 -0.53
N VAL A 203 -3.00 -37.37 -0.67
CA VAL A 203 -3.52 -38.22 -1.75
C VAL A 203 -3.83 -37.30 -2.91
N TRP A 204 -3.11 -37.43 -4.01
CA TRP A 204 -3.32 -36.62 -5.21
C TRP A 204 -4.34 -37.32 -6.10
N PRO A 205 -5.58 -36.82 -6.25
CA PRO A 205 -6.61 -37.51 -7.04
C PRO A 205 -6.21 -37.71 -8.50
N ALA A 206 -5.32 -36.86 -9.02
CA ALA A 206 -4.78 -36.97 -10.37
C ALA A 206 -3.97 -38.26 -10.64
N THR A 207 -3.56 -39.00 -9.61
CA THR A 207 -2.90 -40.31 -9.79
C THR A 207 -3.89 -41.48 -9.76
N ILE A 208 -5.19 -41.22 -9.59
CA ILE A 208 -6.26 -42.20 -9.68
C ILE A 208 -6.81 -42.12 -11.12
N PRO A 209 -6.71 -43.19 -11.94
CA PRO A 209 -7.24 -43.18 -13.29
C PRO A 209 -8.76 -42.93 -13.27
N ASP A 210 -9.19 -41.83 -13.88
CA ASP A 210 -10.61 -41.48 -13.97
C ASP A 210 -11.29 -42.38 -15.00
N THR A 211 -12.10 -43.33 -14.54
CA THR A 211 -12.75 -44.35 -15.39
C THR A 211 -14.25 -44.13 -15.53
N SER A 212 -14.76 -43.01 -15.01
CA SER A 212 -16.19 -42.70 -14.92
C SER A 212 -16.54 -41.44 -15.70
N THR A 213 -17.43 -41.56 -16.68
CA THR A 213 -18.00 -40.41 -17.39
C THR A 213 -19.05 -39.74 -16.51
N ILE A 214 -18.70 -38.62 -15.89
CA ILE A 214 -19.65 -37.79 -15.12
C ILE A 214 -20.43 -36.89 -16.10
N ASN A 215 -21.74 -36.79 -15.93
CA ASN A 215 -22.61 -35.93 -16.74
C ASN A 215 -22.72 -34.52 -16.11
N ASP A 216 -22.74 -33.48 -16.94
CA ASP A 216 -22.85 -32.05 -16.55
C ASP A 216 -24.05 -31.76 -15.63
N ALA A 217 -25.15 -32.51 -15.81
CA ALA A 217 -26.35 -32.39 -14.98
C ALA A 217 -26.11 -32.84 -13.53
N GLU A 218 -25.35 -33.91 -13.33
CA GLU A 218 -25.00 -34.43 -12.00
C GLU A 218 -23.98 -33.51 -11.31
N LEU A 219 -23.00 -33.01 -12.06
CA LEU A 219 -22.03 -32.04 -11.56
C LEU A 219 -22.71 -30.76 -11.09
N SER A 220 -23.62 -30.22 -11.90
CA SER A 220 -24.37 -29.00 -11.56
C SER A 220 -25.26 -29.19 -10.33
N ALA A 221 -25.92 -30.34 -10.21
CA ALA A 221 -26.74 -30.67 -9.04
C ALA A 221 -25.88 -30.79 -7.76
N TYR A 222 -24.69 -31.40 -7.87
CA TYR A 222 -23.75 -31.53 -6.77
C TYR A 222 -23.22 -30.16 -6.31
N ILE A 223 -22.74 -29.31 -7.23
CA ILE A 223 -22.24 -27.96 -6.91
C ILE A 223 -23.31 -27.14 -6.20
N LYS A 224 -24.56 -27.20 -6.67
CA LYS A 224 -25.69 -26.47 -6.08
C LYS A 224 -26.05 -26.97 -4.67
N LYS A 225 -25.87 -28.27 -4.41
CA LYS A 225 -26.17 -28.89 -3.11
C LYS A 225 -25.05 -28.68 -2.09
N HIS A 226 -23.83 -28.44 -2.56
CA HIS A 226 -22.61 -28.32 -1.75
C HIS A 226 -21.91 -26.95 -1.92
N PRO A 227 -22.61 -25.81 -1.86
CA PRO A 227 -22.02 -24.50 -2.18
C PRO A 227 -20.87 -24.10 -1.22
N ASP A 228 -20.85 -24.64 0.00
CA ASP A 228 -19.80 -24.41 0.99
C ASP A 228 -18.46 -25.07 0.62
N ASP A 229 -18.49 -26.22 -0.05
CA ASP A 229 -17.30 -26.96 -0.49
C ASP A 229 -16.57 -26.22 -1.64
N PHE A 230 -17.26 -25.30 -2.32
CA PHE A 230 -16.73 -24.50 -3.43
C PHE A 230 -16.47 -23.04 -3.06
N LYS A 231 -16.64 -22.66 -1.78
CA LYS A 231 -16.21 -21.35 -1.30
C LYS A 231 -14.69 -21.28 -1.35
N ARG A 232 -14.15 -20.20 -1.93
CA ARG A 232 -12.70 -19.94 -1.88
C ARG A 232 -12.33 -19.50 -0.48
N PRO A 233 -11.58 -20.32 0.31
CA PRO A 233 -11.14 -19.89 1.63
C PRO A 233 -10.15 -18.72 1.49
N GLY A 234 -9.91 -18.03 2.61
CA GLY A 234 -8.86 -17.02 2.70
C GLY A 234 -7.52 -17.61 2.25
N VAL A 235 -6.84 -16.92 1.34
CA VAL A 235 -5.53 -17.31 0.84
C VAL A 235 -4.44 -16.75 1.76
N ALA A 236 -3.41 -17.55 2.05
CA ALA A 236 -2.26 -17.13 2.84
C ALA A 236 -0.97 -17.30 2.03
N TYR A 237 -0.06 -16.34 2.16
CA TYR A 237 1.30 -16.47 1.65
C TYR A 237 2.16 -17.17 2.70
N VAL A 238 2.62 -18.39 2.41
CA VAL A 238 3.40 -19.20 3.36
C VAL A 238 4.77 -19.54 2.81
N ARG A 239 5.77 -19.52 3.70
CA ARG A 239 7.10 -20.08 3.44
C ARG A 239 7.17 -21.41 4.17
N PHE A 240 7.52 -22.49 3.48
CA PHE A 240 7.59 -23.82 4.07
C PHE A 240 8.87 -24.53 3.67
N LEU A 241 9.32 -25.43 4.54
CA LEU A 241 10.41 -26.37 4.29
C LEU A 241 9.81 -27.77 4.22
N THR A 242 10.01 -28.45 3.09
CA THR A 242 9.55 -29.84 2.94
C THR A 242 10.71 -30.78 3.24
N VAL A 243 10.48 -31.71 4.17
CA VAL A 243 11.39 -32.83 4.42
C VAL A 243 10.69 -34.11 3.95
N PRO A 244 11.00 -34.64 2.76
CA PRO A 244 10.39 -35.87 2.28
C PRO A 244 10.80 -37.04 3.20
N ARG A 245 9.82 -37.84 3.60
CA ARG A 245 10.04 -39.12 4.27
C ARG A 245 9.82 -40.22 3.25
N THR A 246 10.87 -40.61 2.53
CA THR A 246 10.84 -41.77 1.65
C THR A 246 11.09 -43.04 2.47
N PRO A 247 10.25 -44.08 2.36
CA PRO A 247 10.53 -45.36 2.98
C PRO A 247 11.87 -45.91 2.48
N SER A 248 12.73 -46.35 3.39
CA SER A 248 13.96 -47.02 3.01
C SER A 248 13.68 -48.44 2.46
N PRO A 249 14.64 -49.06 1.76
CA PRO A 249 14.55 -50.49 1.42
C PRO A 249 14.36 -51.38 2.65
N ALA A 250 14.93 -51.00 3.80
CA ALA A 250 14.75 -51.70 5.07
C ALA A 250 13.31 -51.59 5.59
N ASP A 251 12.69 -50.40 5.51
CA ASP A 251 11.28 -50.21 5.89
C ASP A 251 10.37 -51.06 5.00
N SER A 252 10.65 -51.09 3.69
CA SER A 252 9.92 -51.91 2.73
C SER A 252 10.10 -53.40 2.97
N ALA A 253 11.30 -53.84 3.38
CA ALA A 253 11.57 -55.22 3.75
C ALA A 253 10.85 -55.60 5.06
N ALA A 254 10.89 -54.73 6.07
CA ALA A 254 10.19 -54.93 7.34
C ALA A 254 8.67 -55.00 7.16
N ALA A 255 8.09 -54.14 6.31
CA ALA A 255 6.68 -54.19 5.96
C ALA A 255 6.31 -55.50 5.26
N ARG A 256 7.11 -55.95 4.28
CA ARG A 256 6.90 -57.25 3.61
C ARG A 256 7.02 -58.43 4.58
N ALA A 257 8.00 -58.41 5.47
CA ALA A 257 8.17 -59.44 6.50
C ALA A 257 6.97 -59.47 7.46
N ARG A 258 6.46 -58.30 7.85
CA ARG A 258 5.23 -58.18 8.66
C ARG A 258 4.03 -58.78 7.95
N VAL A 259 3.79 -58.42 6.69
CA VAL A 259 2.68 -58.98 5.88
C VAL A 259 2.81 -60.50 5.73
N ALA A 260 4.02 -61.01 5.46
CA ALA A 260 4.27 -62.44 5.34
C ALA A 260 3.97 -63.20 6.65
N ARG A 261 4.37 -62.63 7.80
CA ARG A 261 4.07 -63.19 9.13
C ARG A 261 2.57 -63.25 9.39
N VAL A 262 1.87 -62.15 9.17
CA VAL A 262 0.40 -62.06 9.35
C VAL A 262 -0.31 -63.06 8.44
N ARG A 263 0.09 -63.17 7.16
CA ARG A 263 -0.43 -64.16 6.22
C ARG A 263 -0.21 -65.60 6.70
N SER A 264 0.98 -65.91 7.21
CA SER A 264 1.31 -67.24 7.74
C SER A 264 0.46 -67.61 8.96
N GLU A 265 0.22 -66.65 9.86
CA GLU A 265 -0.62 -66.85 11.04
C GLU A 265 -2.07 -67.15 10.65
N LEU A 266 -2.63 -66.37 9.71
CA LEU A 266 -3.97 -66.61 9.16
C LEU A 266 -4.08 -67.97 8.45
N ALA A 267 -3.06 -68.33 7.65
CA ALA A 267 -3.03 -69.63 6.96
C ALA A 267 -2.94 -70.83 7.93
N ARG A 268 -2.41 -70.63 9.14
CA ARG A 268 -2.36 -71.65 10.21
C ARG A 268 -3.64 -71.71 11.05
N GLY A 269 -4.69 -70.99 10.65
CA GLY A 269 -6.03 -71.06 11.26
C GLY A 269 -6.30 -70.03 12.35
N ALA A 270 -5.47 -69.00 12.50
CA ALA A 270 -5.82 -67.88 13.38
C ALA A 270 -7.09 -67.17 12.89
N LYS A 271 -7.92 -66.72 13.82
CA LYS A 271 -9.14 -65.98 13.50
C LYS A 271 -8.79 -64.64 12.86
N PHE A 272 -9.35 -64.39 11.68
CA PHE A 272 -9.09 -63.18 10.92
C PHE A 272 -9.43 -61.91 11.72
N GLU A 273 -10.55 -61.93 12.44
CA GLU A 273 -11.00 -60.81 13.26
C GLU A 273 -10.00 -60.40 14.35
N ASP A 274 -9.35 -61.36 15.00
CA ASP A 274 -8.40 -61.08 16.09
C ASP A 274 -7.08 -60.55 15.54
N VAL A 275 -6.64 -61.10 14.40
CA VAL A 275 -5.48 -60.61 13.68
C VAL A 275 -5.73 -59.20 13.12
N ALA A 276 -6.93 -58.93 12.60
CA ALA A 276 -7.31 -57.62 12.09
C ALA A 276 -7.37 -56.56 13.20
N ARG A 277 -7.93 -56.88 14.38
CA ARG A 277 -7.92 -55.98 15.55
C ARG A 277 -6.51 -55.63 16.02
N ARG A 278 -5.58 -56.58 15.92
CA ARG A 278 -4.19 -56.41 16.38
C ARG A 278 -3.28 -55.73 15.35
N GLU A 279 -3.42 -56.08 14.08
CA GLU A 279 -2.42 -55.75 13.06
C GLU A 279 -2.92 -54.73 12.01
N SER A 280 -4.23 -54.47 11.92
CA SER A 280 -4.75 -53.53 10.93
C SER A 280 -4.28 -52.11 11.19
N SER A 281 -3.79 -51.45 10.14
CA SER A 281 -3.47 -50.02 10.16
C SER A 281 -4.72 -49.15 9.94
N ASP A 282 -5.85 -49.74 9.53
CA ASP A 282 -7.14 -49.06 9.47
C ASP A 282 -7.81 -49.16 10.84
N SER A 283 -7.84 -48.04 11.56
CA SER A 283 -8.40 -47.93 12.92
C SER A 283 -9.92 -48.14 12.96
N THR A 284 -10.63 -47.95 11.86
CA THR A 284 -12.09 -48.06 11.81
C THR A 284 -12.52 -49.50 11.58
N SER A 285 -12.04 -50.12 10.49
CA SER A 285 -12.36 -51.52 10.18
C SER A 285 -11.61 -52.50 11.08
N GLY A 286 -10.39 -52.17 11.50
CA GLY A 286 -9.56 -52.99 12.39
C GLY A 286 -10.27 -53.29 13.72
N GLN A 287 -10.87 -52.29 14.37
CA GLN A 287 -11.64 -52.48 15.60
C GLN A 287 -12.85 -53.42 15.42
N ARG A 288 -13.42 -53.45 14.21
CA ARG A 288 -14.53 -54.34 13.82
C ARG A 288 -14.06 -55.70 13.28
N GLY A 289 -12.81 -56.09 13.54
CA GLY A 289 -12.27 -57.36 13.05
C GLY A 289 -12.02 -57.39 11.53
N GLY A 290 -11.82 -56.23 10.92
CA GLY A 290 -11.61 -56.09 9.47
C GLY A 290 -12.90 -56.10 8.65
N ASP A 291 -14.06 -56.01 9.28
CA ASP A 291 -15.35 -55.90 8.58
C ASP A 291 -15.53 -54.50 7.96
N LEU A 292 -15.70 -54.49 6.63
CA LEU A 292 -15.93 -53.30 5.82
C LEU A 292 -17.42 -53.07 5.51
N GLY A 293 -18.30 -53.98 5.95
CA GLY A 293 -19.72 -53.96 5.65
C GLY A 293 -20.05 -54.34 4.19
N TRP A 294 -21.33 -54.23 3.83
CA TRP A 294 -21.80 -54.53 2.49
C TRP A 294 -21.39 -53.44 1.50
N ILE A 295 -20.44 -53.76 0.63
CA ILE A 295 -20.12 -52.92 -0.53
C ILE A 295 -21.06 -53.33 -1.66
N LYS A 296 -21.97 -52.43 -2.06
CA LYS A 296 -22.75 -52.62 -3.29
C LYS A 296 -21.77 -52.60 -4.46
N HIS A 297 -21.60 -53.74 -5.13
CA HIS A 297 -21.01 -53.76 -6.46
C HIS A 297 -21.86 -52.85 -7.35
N ALA A 298 -21.32 -51.75 -7.84
CA ALA A 298 -21.87 -51.07 -9.01
C ALA A 298 -21.59 -51.96 -10.23
N GLY A 299 -22.28 -53.11 -10.29
CA GLY A 299 -22.34 -53.95 -11.46
C GLY A 299 -23.20 -53.25 -12.50
N ALA A 300 -22.66 -53.15 -13.71
CA ALA A 300 -23.35 -52.76 -14.92
C ALA A 300 -24.82 -53.20 -14.89
N ALA A 301 -25.73 -52.22 -14.92
CA ALA A 301 -27.16 -52.49 -14.98
C ALA A 301 -27.50 -53.11 -16.35
N GLY A 302 -27.34 -54.43 -16.42
CA GLY A 302 -28.07 -55.26 -17.36
C GLY A 302 -29.56 -55.02 -17.13
N GLY A 303 -30.23 -54.59 -18.19
CA GLY A 303 -31.66 -54.40 -18.19
C GLY A 303 -32.41 -55.69 -17.91
N ARG A 304 -33.52 -55.54 -17.19
CA ARG A 304 -34.73 -56.35 -17.33
C ARG A 304 -35.93 -55.57 -16.80
N ALA A 305 -36.60 -54.90 -17.72
CA ALA A 305 -38.06 -54.85 -17.82
C ALA A 305 -38.33 -55.50 -19.20
N GLN A 306 -39.18 -56.49 -19.39
CA GLN A 306 -40.42 -56.90 -18.73
C GLN A 306 -40.45 -58.42 -18.54
#